data_AF-A0A520DIZ0-F1
#
_entry.id   AF-A0A520DIZ0-F1
#
_cell.length_a   1.000
_cell.length_b   1.000
_cell.length_c   1.000
_cell.angle_alpha   90.00
_cell.angle_beta   90.00
_cell.angle_gamma   90.00
#
_symmetry.space_group_name_H-M   'P 1'
#
loop_
_entity.id
_entity.type
_entity.pdbx_description
1 polymer ?
#
loop_
_entity_poly.entity_id
_entity_poly.type
_entity_poly.pdbx_seq_one_letter_code
_entity_poly.pdbx_strand_id
1 'polypeptide(L)'
;LGVIAAVAGWIISAIVTMRNSIRQHTVTTLLSSRLSETYMSQTRLVNARYFSPSGGLYRLNAAEVAASPPEAQIAALRYLLNYFEFIAVGIRYGDLDEKLLKNTLRGILCGVYEAAGPLVSQRRKPPAGSTAVRSKTFEHLEWLYDRWFIAALQRREELRPNPA
;
A
#
# COMPACT_ATOMS: atom_id res chain seq x y z
N LEU A 1 -42.92 24.05 2.74
CA LEU A 1 -42.41 22.66 2.88
C LEU A 1 -41.82 22.09 1.58
N GLY A 2 -42.51 22.17 0.42
CA GLY A 2 -42.05 21.53 -0.83
C GLY A 2 -40.66 21.98 -1.32
N VAL A 3 -40.34 23.29 -1.25
CA VAL A 3 -39.03 23.82 -1.66
C VAL A 3 -37.90 23.26 -0.78
N ILE A 4 -38.12 23.15 0.53
CA ILE A 4 -37.13 22.60 1.47
C ILE A 4 -36.87 21.12 1.18
N ALA A 5 -37.92 20.34 0.90
CA ALA A 5 -37.78 18.93 0.54
C ALA A 5 -37.04 18.75 -0.80
N ALA A 6 -37.30 19.61 -1.78
CA ALA A 6 -36.60 19.59 -3.07
C ALA A 6 -35.11 19.91 -2.90
N VAL A 7 -34.77 20.95 -2.13
CA VAL A 7 -33.37 21.31 -1.84
C VAL A 7 -32.67 20.19 -1.07
N ALA A 8 -33.32 19.60 -0.06
CA ALA A 8 -32.78 18.46 0.66
C ALA A 8 -32.53 17.25 -0.25
N GLY A 9 -33.47 16.95 -1.16
CA GLY A 9 -33.33 15.89 -2.17
C GLY A 9 -32.13 16.13 -3.09
N TRP A 10 -31.92 17.37 -3.54
CA TRP A 10 -30.76 17.76 -4.35
C TRP A 10 -29.43 17.60 -3.60
N ILE A 11 -29.37 18.04 -2.34
CA ILE A 11 -28.17 17.89 -1.51
C ILE A 11 -27.83 16.42 -1.29
N ILE A 12 -28.81 15.59 -0.94
CA ILE A 12 -28.63 14.15 -0.75
C ILE A 12 -28.15 13.50 -2.05
N SER A 13 -28.79 13.84 -3.18
CA SER A 13 -28.42 13.32 -4.50
C SER A 13 -27.00 13.73 -4.88
N ALA A 14 -26.59 14.98 -4.62
CA ALA A 14 -25.24 15.46 -4.88
C ALA A 14 -24.19 14.69 -4.05
N ILE A 15 -24.48 14.44 -2.77
CA ILE A 15 -23.60 13.66 -1.87
C ILE A 15 -23.47 12.21 -2.36
N VAL A 16 -24.59 11.57 -2.76
CA VAL A 16 -24.59 10.20 -3.29
C VAL A 16 -23.80 10.12 -4.59
N THR A 17 -24.00 11.06 -5.51
CA THR A 17 -23.28 11.14 -6.79
C THR A 17 -21.78 11.33 -6.56
N MET A 18 -21.38 12.22 -5.65
CA MET A 18 -19.98 12.43 -5.30
C MET A 18 -19.34 11.15 -4.77
N ARG A 19 -20.01 10.44 -3.85
CA ARG A 19 -19.52 9.15 -3.32
C ARG A 19 -19.40 8.08 -4.40
N ASN A 20 -20.37 7.98 -5.29
CA ASN A 20 -20.33 7.01 -6.40
C ASN A 20 -19.21 7.34 -7.38
N SER A 21 -18.98 8.62 -7.67
CA SER A 21 -17.88 9.07 -8.54
C SER A 21 -16.51 8.69 -7.98
N ILE A 22 -16.27 8.94 -6.68
CA ILE A 22 -15.01 8.56 -6.00
C ILE A 22 -14.80 7.04 -6.06
N ARG A 23 -15.84 6.24 -5.82
CA ARG A 23 -15.77 4.78 -5.91
C ARG A 23 -15.45 4.30 -7.32
N GLN A 24 -16.12 4.85 -8.32
CA GLN A 24 -15.89 4.49 -9.71
C GLN A 24 -14.46 4.85 -10.14
N HIS A 25 -13.99 6.04 -9.79
CA HIS A 25 -12.60 6.45 -10.01
C HIS A 25 -11.62 5.47 -9.33
N THR A 26 -11.84 5.15 -8.05
CA THR A 26 -11.01 4.20 -7.30
C THR A 26 -10.94 2.83 -7.99
N VAL A 27 -12.07 2.29 -8.44
CA VAL A 27 -12.13 1.01 -9.16
C VAL A 27 -11.34 1.09 -10.46
N THR A 28 -11.54 2.14 -11.26
CA THR A 28 -10.81 2.34 -12.52
C THR A 28 -9.31 2.43 -12.28
N THR A 29 -8.86 3.27 -11.35
CA THR A 29 -7.44 3.41 -10.99
C THR A 29 -6.84 2.09 -10.48
N LEU A 30 -7.58 1.34 -9.65
CA LEU A 30 -7.15 0.03 -9.16
C LEU A 30 -6.99 -0.95 -10.32
N LEU A 31 -7.99 -1.08 -11.18
CA LEU A 31 -7.96 -2.03 -12.30
C LEU A 31 -6.84 -1.68 -13.29
N SER A 32 -6.73 -0.41 -13.68
CA SER A 32 -5.68 0.04 -14.60
C SER A 32 -4.28 -0.15 -14.02
N SER A 33 -4.08 0.10 -12.72
CA SER A 33 -2.78 -0.10 -12.09
C SER A 33 -2.42 -1.58 -11.93
N ARG A 34 -3.38 -2.42 -11.51
CA ARG A 34 -3.18 -3.87 -11.27
C ARG A 34 -3.00 -4.67 -12.55
N LEU A 35 -3.68 -4.28 -13.63
CA LEU A 35 -3.59 -4.94 -14.93
C LEU A 35 -2.41 -4.45 -15.77
N SER A 36 -1.67 -3.43 -15.30
CA SER A 36 -0.48 -2.98 -16.01
C SER A 36 0.58 -4.08 -16.06
N GLU A 37 1.15 -4.32 -17.25
CA GLU A 37 2.22 -5.29 -17.45
C GLU A 37 3.45 -4.99 -16.57
N THR A 38 3.69 -3.70 -16.30
CA THR A 38 4.71 -3.22 -15.37
C THR A 38 4.42 -3.68 -13.95
N TYR A 39 3.20 -3.52 -13.43
CA TYR A 39 2.85 -4.03 -12.10
C TYR A 39 2.97 -5.55 -12.04
N MET A 40 2.47 -6.27 -13.04
CA MET A 40 2.52 -7.74 -13.06
C MET A 40 3.96 -8.28 -13.09
N SER A 41 4.84 -7.68 -13.90
CA SER A 41 6.25 -8.08 -13.99
C SER A 41 7.01 -7.79 -12.69
N GLN A 42 6.85 -6.60 -12.11
CA GLN A 42 7.50 -6.24 -10.85
C GLN A 42 6.97 -7.08 -9.68
N THR A 43 5.66 -7.32 -9.62
CA THR A 43 5.05 -8.17 -8.57
C THR A 43 5.53 -9.62 -8.68
N ARG A 44 5.75 -10.15 -9.90
CA ARG A 44 6.33 -11.49 -10.09
C ARG A 44 7.75 -11.57 -9.51
N LEU A 45 8.58 -10.54 -9.74
CA LEU A 45 9.94 -10.48 -9.19
C LEU A 45 9.94 -10.37 -7.67
N VAL A 46 9.01 -9.58 -7.10
CA VAL A 46 8.84 -9.45 -5.65
C VAL A 46 8.35 -10.76 -5.06
N ASN A 47 7.33 -11.39 -5.64
CA ASN A 47 6.79 -12.65 -5.14
C ASN A 47 7.81 -13.78 -5.18
N ALA A 48 8.60 -13.90 -6.25
CA ALA A 48 9.60 -14.97 -6.38
C ALA A 48 10.64 -15.00 -5.24
N ARG A 49 10.88 -13.87 -4.56
CA ARG A 49 11.85 -13.77 -3.45
C ARG A 49 11.19 -13.53 -2.09
N TYR A 50 10.20 -12.65 -2.02
CA TYR A 50 9.66 -12.12 -0.77
C TYR A 50 8.40 -12.83 -0.28
N PHE A 51 7.69 -13.52 -1.17
CA PHE A 51 6.46 -14.22 -0.86
C PHE A 51 6.59 -15.68 -1.27
N SER A 52 6.87 -16.55 -0.30
CA SER A 52 6.95 -17.99 -0.57
C SER A 52 5.59 -18.51 -1.07
N PRO A 53 5.55 -19.52 -1.98
CA PRO A 53 4.32 -20.23 -2.32
C PRO A 53 3.56 -20.77 -1.09
N SER A 54 4.29 -20.98 0.01
CA SER A 54 3.78 -21.41 1.31
C SER A 54 3.08 -20.32 2.13
N GLY A 55 3.06 -19.06 1.67
CA GLY A 55 2.49 -17.93 2.41
C GLY A 55 3.44 -17.27 3.42
N GLY A 56 4.67 -17.76 3.53
CA GLY A 56 5.70 -17.14 4.38
C GLY A 56 6.16 -15.79 3.81
N LEU A 57 6.15 -14.76 4.66
CA LEU A 57 6.69 -13.44 4.35
C LEU A 57 8.21 -13.42 4.62
N TYR A 58 9.02 -13.34 3.58
CA TYR A 58 10.46 -13.15 3.75
C TYR A 58 10.74 -11.66 3.99
N ARG A 59 11.14 -11.34 5.22
CA ARG A 59 11.57 -9.99 5.60
C ARG A 59 13.02 -9.81 5.17
N LEU A 60 13.30 -8.73 4.43
CA LEU A 60 14.68 -8.34 4.15
C LEU A 60 15.45 -8.24 5.46
N ASN A 61 16.69 -8.73 5.46
CA ASN A 61 17.60 -8.44 6.57
C ASN A 61 18.51 -7.26 6.20
N ALA A 62 19.07 -6.58 7.21
CA ALA A 62 19.88 -5.38 6.99
C ALA A 62 21.19 -5.67 6.21
N ALA A 63 21.72 -6.90 6.35
CA ALA A 63 22.93 -7.34 5.66
C ALA A 63 22.68 -7.56 4.16
N GLU A 64 21.52 -8.09 3.79
CA GLU A 64 21.10 -8.28 2.41
C GLU A 64 20.96 -6.95 1.71
N VAL A 65 20.32 -5.96 2.34
CA VAL A 65 20.21 -4.62 1.74
C VAL A 65 21.59 -3.99 1.54
N ALA A 66 22.53 -4.18 2.48
CA ALA A 66 23.89 -3.70 2.38
C ALA A 66 24.73 -4.45 1.33
N ALA A 67 24.42 -5.73 1.08
CA ALA A 67 25.11 -6.59 0.12
C ALA A 67 24.73 -6.34 -1.34
N SER A 68 23.85 -5.37 -1.63
CA SER A 68 23.21 -5.18 -2.94
C SER A 68 22.53 -6.48 -3.42
N PRO A 69 21.29 -6.77 -2.97
CA PRO A 69 20.42 -7.77 -3.57
C PRO A 69 20.37 -7.60 -5.10
N PRO A 70 19.93 -8.60 -5.88
CA PRO A 70 19.80 -8.47 -7.32
C PRO A 70 19.05 -7.17 -7.63
N GLU A 71 19.70 -6.25 -8.35
CA GLU A 71 19.26 -4.86 -8.52
C GLU A 71 17.78 -4.77 -8.93
N ALA A 72 17.34 -5.73 -9.75
CA ALA A 72 15.97 -5.89 -10.21
C ALA A 72 14.94 -6.11 -9.09
N GLN A 73 15.25 -6.88 -8.04
CA GLN A 73 14.29 -7.21 -6.96
C GLN A 73 14.08 -6.04 -6.00
N ILE A 74 15.14 -5.28 -5.69
CA ILE A 74 14.99 -4.02 -4.93
C ILE A 74 14.27 -2.98 -5.77
N ALA A 75 14.61 -2.87 -7.06
CA ALA A 75 13.92 -1.95 -7.96
C ALA A 75 12.42 -2.26 -8.01
N ALA A 76 12.05 -3.54 -8.08
CA ALA A 76 10.67 -4.02 -8.03
C ALA A 76 9.98 -3.70 -6.70
N LEU A 77 10.64 -3.99 -5.58
CA LEU A 77 10.09 -3.69 -4.26
C LEU A 77 9.92 -2.18 -4.05
N ARG A 78 10.88 -1.36 -4.52
CA ARG A 78 10.77 0.11 -4.51
C ARG A 78 9.61 0.60 -5.37
N TYR A 79 9.41 0.01 -6.55
CA TYR A 79 8.27 0.34 -7.40
C TYR A 79 6.95 0.07 -6.65
N LEU A 80 6.86 -1.05 -5.95
CA LEU A 80 5.69 -1.42 -5.17
C LEU A 80 5.46 -0.50 -3.95
N LEU A 81 6.53 -0.08 -3.26
CA LEU A 81 6.44 0.93 -2.20
C LEU A 81 5.95 2.28 -2.72
N ASN A 82 6.46 2.73 -3.86
CA ASN A 82 6.00 3.98 -4.51
C ASN A 82 4.52 3.89 -4.91
N TYR A 83 4.09 2.73 -5.41
CA TYR A 83 2.69 2.47 -5.71
C TYR A 83 1.82 2.61 -4.45
N PHE A 84 2.20 1.97 -3.34
CA PHE A 84 1.41 2.07 -2.10
C PHE A 84 1.47 3.45 -1.44
N GLU A 85 2.58 4.19 -1.61
CA GLU A 85 2.65 5.60 -1.21
C GLU A 85 1.62 6.44 -1.96
N PHE A 86 1.51 6.27 -3.29
CA PHE A 86 0.50 6.95 -4.10
C PHE A 86 -0.93 6.61 -3.65
N ILE A 87 -1.21 5.33 -3.39
CA ILE A 87 -2.50 4.90 -2.85
C ILE A 87 -2.78 5.55 -1.49
N ALA A 88 -1.79 5.63 -0.61
CA ALA A 88 -1.93 6.27 0.70
C ALA A 88 -2.22 7.77 0.60
N VAL A 89 -1.56 8.47 -0.34
CA VAL A 89 -1.86 9.88 -0.65
C VAL A 89 -3.31 10.02 -1.12
N GLY A 90 -3.75 9.23 -2.11
CA GLY A 90 -5.11 9.32 -2.63
C GLY A 90 -6.20 9.02 -1.58
N ILE A 91 -5.95 8.11 -0.65
CA ILE A 91 -6.85 7.86 0.49
C ILE A 91 -6.85 9.07 1.44
N ARG A 92 -5.66 9.60 1.78
CA ARG A 92 -5.53 10.68 2.77
C ARG A 92 -6.20 11.98 2.33
N TYR A 93 -6.23 12.25 1.02
CA TYR A 93 -6.89 13.42 0.44
C TYR A 93 -8.32 13.17 -0.03
N GLY A 94 -8.85 11.94 0.12
CA GLY A 94 -10.25 11.62 -0.18
C GLY A 94 -10.55 11.32 -1.65
N ASP A 95 -9.51 11.19 -2.49
CA ASP A 95 -9.63 10.86 -3.92
C ASP A 95 -9.87 9.37 -4.16
N LEU A 96 -9.63 8.53 -3.14
CA LEU A 96 -9.80 7.09 -3.18
C LEU A 96 -10.69 6.56 -2.03
N ASP A 97 -11.53 5.57 -2.32
CA ASP A 97 -12.37 4.90 -1.32
C ASP A 97 -11.53 3.94 -0.45
N GLU A 98 -11.20 4.38 0.78
CA GLU A 98 -10.41 3.60 1.75
C GLU A 98 -11.03 2.23 2.05
N LYS A 99 -12.36 2.15 2.16
CA LYS A 99 -13.04 0.91 2.56
C LYS A 99 -12.89 -0.14 1.46
N LEU A 100 -13.06 0.25 0.21
CA LEU A 100 -12.85 -0.62 -0.94
C LEU A 100 -11.40 -1.09 -1.01
N LEU A 101 -10.45 -0.19 -0.86
CA LEU A 101 -9.03 -0.50 -0.95
C LEU A 101 -8.55 -1.36 0.22
N LYS A 102 -9.01 -1.10 1.45
CA LYS A 102 -8.69 -1.92 2.62
C LYS A 102 -9.16 -3.36 2.45
N ASN A 103 -10.35 -3.59 1.90
CA ASN A 103 -10.88 -4.93 1.68
C ASN A 103 -10.17 -5.72 0.56
N THR A 104 -9.40 -5.05 -0.30
CA THR A 104 -8.73 -5.66 -1.45
C THR A 104 -7.21 -5.73 -1.32
N LEU A 105 -6.60 -4.72 -0.70
CA LEU A 105 -5.14 -4.53 -0.68
C LEU A 105 -4.50 -4.67 0.71
N ARG A 106 -5.27 -4.74 1.81
CA ARG A 106 -4.72 -4.71 3.18
C ARG A 106 -3.57 -5.68 3.39
N GLY A 107 -3.78 -6.97 3.13
CA GLY A 107 -2.77 -8.01 3.39
C GLY A 107 -1.49 -7.78 2.60
N ILE A 108 -1.63 -7.46 1.29
CA ILE A 108 -0.49 -7.18 0.42
C ILE A 108 0.27 -5.94 0.89
N LEU A 109 -0.45 -4.85 1.20
CA LEU A 109 0.18 -3.60 1.66
C LEU A 109 0.95 -3.82 2.97
N CYS A 110 0.32 -4.47 3.96
CA CYS A 110 0.95 -4.75 5.25
C CYS A 110 2.18 -5.66 5.09
N GLY A 111 2.04 -6.74 4.32
CA GLY A 111 3.15 -7.65 4.04
C GLY A 111 4.31 -6.97 3.31
N VAL A 112 4.03 -6.16 2.29
CA VAL A 112 5.07 -5.44 1.54
C VAL A 112 5.78 -4.41 2.42
N TYR A 113 5.06 -3.67 3.25
CA TYR A 113 5.66 -2.71 4.17
C TYR A 113 6.57 -3.39 5.19
N GLU A 114 6.13 -4.50 5.77
CA GLU A 114 6.94 -5.29 6.70
C GLU A 114 8.17 -5.92 6.04
N ALA A 115 8.01 -6.47 4.84
CA ALA A 115 9.12 -7.04 4.07
C ALA A 115 10.17 -5.99 3.71
N ALA A 116 9.73 -4.76 3.43
CA ALA A 116 10.59 -3.63 3.08
C ALA A 116 11.12 -2.84 4.30
N GLY A 117 10.82 -3.25 5.53
CA GLY A 117 11.18 -2.52 6.75
C GLY A 117 12.62 -1.99 6.79
N PRO A 118 13.66 -2.79 6.47
CA PRO A 118 15.03 -2.30 6.43
C PRO A 118 15.31 -1.29 5.31
N LEU A 119 14.69 -1.44 4.13
CA LEU A 119 14.83 -0.49 3.02
C LEU A 119 14.23 0.87 3.36
N VAL A 120 13.03 0.86 3.93
CA VAL A 120 12.34 2.07 4.41
C VAL A 120 13.19 2.74 5.49
N SER A 121 13.71 1.97 6.44
CA SER A 121 14.58 2.46 7.51
C SER A 121 15.88 3.06 6.99
N GLN A 122 16.55 2.43 6.02
CA GLN A 122 17.77 2.98 5.42
C GLN A 122 17.53 4.31 4.71
N ARG A 123 16.47 4.43 3.92
CA ARG A 123 16.14 5.69 3.21
C ARG A 123 15.71 6.82 4.13
N ARG A 124 15.23 6.49 5.33
CA ARG A 124 14.82 7.46 6.33
C ARG A 124 15.96 7.94 7.24
N LYS A 125 17.08 7.21 7.29
CA LYS A 125 18.25 7.64 8.07
C LYS A 125 18.82 8.93 7.46
N PRO A 126 19.07 9.97 8.28
CA PRO A 126 19.81 11.12 7.81
C PRO A 126 21.23 10.68 7.39
N PRO A 127 21.88 11.39 6.47
CA PRO A 127 23.28 11.13 6.12
C PRO A 127 24.15 11.10 7.38
N ALA A 128 25.12 10.19 7.44
CA ALA A 128 26.03 10.09 8.58
C ALA A 128 26.72 11.45 8.83
N GLY A 129 26.55 12.00 10.04
CA GLY A 129 27.09 13.31 10.43
C GLY A 129 26.15 14.51 10.21
N SER A 130 24.91 14.30 9.76
CA SER A 130 23.94 15.36 9.51
C SER A 130 22.92 15.53 10.66
N THR A 131 22.64 16.77 11.05
CA THR A 131 21.50 17.18 11.90
C THR A 131 20.18 17.30 11.13
N ALA A 132 20.15 16.89 9.85
CA ALA A 132 18.96 16.98 9.02
C ALA A 132 17.80 16.15 9.58
N VAL A 133 16.59 16.69 9.44
CA VAL A 133 15.33 16.04 9.79
C VAL A 133 15.21 14.72 9.01
N ARG A 134 14.72 13.67 9.69
CA ARG A 134 14.41 12.35 9.12
C ARG A 134 13.69 12.51 7.77
N SER A 135 14.14 11.78 6.75
CA SER A 135 13.50 11.85 5.43
C SER A 135 12.03 11.43 5.53
N LYS A 136 11.15 12.20 4.87
CA LYS A 136 9.70 11.93 4.78
C LYS A 136 9.35 10.86 3.74
N THR A 137 10.34 10.15 3.20
CA THR A 137 10.10 9.07 2.25
C THR A 137 9.18 8.01 2.87
N PHE A 138 8.09 7.69 2.15
CA PHE A 138 7.08 6.72 2.56
C PHE A 138 6.27 7.11 3.80
N GLU A 139 6.14 8.40 4.12
CA GLU A 139 5.38 8.84 5.31
C GLU A 139 3.87 8.56 5.19
N HIS A 140 3.32 8.64 3.97
CA HIS A 140 1.90 8.36 3.76
C HIS A 140 1.63 6.86 3.85
N LEU A 141 2.52 6.03 3.32
CA LEU A 141 2.45 4.59 3.40
C LEU A 141 2.55 4.09 4.85
N GLU A 142 3.45 4.67 5.66
CA GLU A 142 3.52 4.36 7.10
C GLU A 142 2.21 4.74 7.81
N TRP A 143 1.70 5.95 7.56
CA TRP A 143 0.40 6.38 8.09
C TRP A 143 -0.73 5.40 7.72
N LEU A 144 -0.73 4.90 6.48
CA LEU A 144 -1.75 3.96 6.03
C LEU A 144 -1.55 2.57 6.64
N TYR A 145 -0.30 2.11 6.75
CA TYR A 145 0.06 0.87 7.43
C TYR A 145 -0.46 0.88 8.87
N ASP A 146 -0.20 1.93 9.65
CA ASP A 146 -0.64 2.03 11.03
C ASP A 146 -2.17 1.95 11.19
N ARG A 147 -2.94 2.49 10.22
CA ARG A 147 -4.41 2.41 10.20
C ARG A 147 -4.95 1.04 9.81
N TRP A 148 -4.22 0.31 8.97
CA TRP A 148 -4.67 -0.95 8.38
C TRP A 148 -4.13 -2.17 9.11
N PHE A 149 -3.00 -2.00 9.81
CA PHE A 149 -2.34 -3.02 10.57
C PHE A 149 -3.24 -3.46 11.73
N ILE A 150 -3.44 -4.78 11.81
CA ILE A 150 -4.22 -5.42 12.87
C ILE A 150 -3.40 -6.64 13.26
N ALA A 151 -2.75 -6.58 14.42
CA ALA A 151 -1.82 -7.63 14.87
C ALA A 151 -2.46 -9.03 14.87
N ALA A 152 -3.73 -9.13 15.24
CA ALA A 152 -4.47 -10.39 15.28
C ALA A 152 -4.71 -11.00 13.87
N LEU A 153 -4.88 -10.16 12.84
CA LEU A 153 -5.07 -10.62 11.46
C LEU A 153 -3.73 -10.94 10.80
N GLN A 154 -2.70 -10.15 11.08
CA GLN A 154 -1.35 -10.41 10.57
C GLN A 154 -0.81 -11.74 11.09
N ARG A 155 -0.97 -11.99 12.39
CA ARG A 155 -0.56 -13.25 13.01
C ARG A 155 -1.30 -14.47 12.42
N ARG A 156 -2.55 -14.31 11.97
CA ARG A 156 -3.31 -15.38 11.28
C ARG A 156 -2.77 -15.67 9.87
N GLU A 157 -2.30 -14.65 9.17
CA GLU A 157 -1.63 -14.81 7.88
C GLU A 157 -0.26 -15.48 8.07
N GLU A 158 0.50 -15.10 9.10
CA GLU A 158 1.79 -15.71 9.48
C GLU A 158 1.65 -17.18 9.96
N LEU A 159 0.58 -17.50 10.69
CA LEU A 159 0.31 -18.85 11.22
C LEU A 159 -0.34 -19.81 10.21
N ARG A 160 -0.63 -19.35 8.98
CA ARG A 160 -1.27 -20.20 7.98
C ARG A 160 -0.30 -21.34 7.61
N PRO A 161 -0.63 -22.60 7.89
CA PRO A 161 0.29 -23.70 7.65
C PRO A 161 0.60 -23.82 6.16
N ASN A 162 1.85 -24.16 5.86
CA ASN A 162 2.33 -24.46 4.51
C ASN A 162 1.44 -25.56 3.90
N PRO A 163 0.70 -25.30 2.80
CA PRO A 163 0.12 -26.39 2.05
C PRO A 163 1.29 -27.18 1.45
N ALA A 164 1.49 -28.40 1.94
CA ALA A 164 2.46 -29.35 1.45
C ALA A 164 2.29 -29.59 -0.06
#